data_AF-A0A9P5JZ79-F1
#
_entry.id   AF-A0A9P5JZ79-F1
#
_cell.length_a   1.000
_cell.length_b   1.000
_cell.length_c   1.000
_cell.angle_alpha   90.00
_cell.angle_beta   90.00
_cell.angle_gamma   90.00
#
_symmetry.space_group_name_H-M   'P 1'
#
loop_
_entity.id
_entity.type
_entity.pdbx_description
1 polymer ?
#
loop_
_entity_poly.entity_id
_entity_poly.type
_entity_poly.pdbx_seq_one_letter_code
_entity_poly.pdbx_strand_id
1 'polypeptide(L)'
;MRRLLVWCAFSSLRINEVADRRDTGINGESSFEAGLLERAPGCEVWGYDFTVNSFGPEIEKSASLKARSHFHPWALGGYNAHGSEDDPKYFTLDALMKLNGVFLSFSDFIFCWSYWNMHVGHTFIDVLKIDIEGAEFDTLTAFLAANRPRNSLLNTKLPIGQLQLELHAWDDYANFAFFHDWWTALEAAGLRPFWTEPNLVYVNYAKGAKPQLAEYSFVNIRGNHSIVYDAREGDAAEL
;
A
#
# COMPACT_ATOMS: atom_id res chain seq x y z
N MET A 1 -3.95 -17.52 -14.27
CA MET A 1 -2.56 -17.08 -14.11
C MET A 1 -2.60 -15.93 -13.11
N ARG A 2 -2.11 -16.10 -11.87
CA ARG A 2 -2.13 -15.03 -10.85
C ARG A 2 -1.18 -13.93 -11.32
N ARG A 3 -1.69 -12.73 -11.58
CA ARG A 3 -0.86 -11.55 -11.84
C ARG A 3 -0.29 -11.12 -10.49
N LEU A 4 1.03 -11.04 -10.39
CA LEU A 4 1.67 -10.48 -9.22
C LEU A 4 1.23 -9.01 -9.14
N LEU A 5 0.57 -8.62 -8.05
CA LEU A 5 0.13 -7.26 -7.83
C LEU A 5 1.03 -6.62 -6.79
N VAL A 6 1.77 -5.61 -7.22
CA VAL A 6 2.56 -4.76 -6.33
C VAL A 6 1.84 -3.42 -6.22
N TRP A 7 1.55 -3.03 -4.98
CA TRP A 7 0.88 -1.78 -4.68
C TRP A 7 1.81 -0.93 -3.84
N CYS A 8 2.07 0.31 -4.26
CA CYS A 8 2.90 1.23 -3.53
C CYS A 8 2.17 2.57 -3.35
N ALA A 9 1.99 2.97 -2.10
CA ALA A 9 1.48 4.29 -1.76
C ALA A 9 2.58 5.08 -1.06
N PHE A 10 2.85 6.27 -1.59
CA PHE A 10 3.88 7.18 -1.10
C PHE A 10 3.27 8.54 -0.78
N SER A 11 3.82 9.26 0.18
CA SER A 11 3.67 10.71 0.22
C SER A 11 5.02 11.36 0.54
N SER A 12 5.31 12.50 -0.08
CA SER A 12 6.56 13.22 0.15
C SER A 12 6.46 14.15 1.37
N LEU A 13 7.34 13.97 2.37
CA LEU A 13 7.62 14.97 3.41
C LEU A 13 8.09 16.29 2.75
N ARG A 14 7.23 17.31 2.71
CA ARG A 14 7.65 18.70 2.46
C ARG A 14 8.36 19.24 3.70
N ILE A 15 9.67 19.02 3.81
CA ILE A 15 10.50 19.80 4.72
C ILE A 15 10.90 21.09 4.00
N ASN A 16 10.30 22.21 4.42
CA ASN A 16 10.74 23.53 4.01
C ASN A 16 12.20 23.76 4.44
N GLU A 17 12.98 24.27 3.50
CA GLU A 17 14.33 24.83 3.62
C GLU A 17 15.50 23.87 3.92
N VAL A 18 16.26 23.63 2.85
CA VAL A 18 17.69 23.29 2.80
C VAL A 18 18.07 21.92 3.36
N ALA A 19 17.71 20.84 2.65
CA ALA A 19 18.59 19.69 2.42
C ALA A 19 18.00 18.83 1.30
N ASP A 20 18.88 18.33 0.44
CA ASP A 20 18.61 17.58 -0.78
C ASP A 20 17.82 16.28 -0.52
N ARG A 21 16.49 16.33 -0.58
CA ARG A 21 15.58 15.18 -0.48
C ARG A 21 14.72 15.07 -1.74
N ARG A 22 15.38 14.87 -2.89
CA ARG A 22 14.73 14.69 -4.20
C ARG A 22 14.53 13.23 -4.61
N ASP A 23 15.06 12.26 -3.85
CA ASP A 23 15.28 10.89 -4.34
C ASP A 23 14.63 9.76 -3.51
N THR A 24 13.63 10.02 -2.65
CA THR A 24 12.98 8.95 -1.87
C THR A 24 11.47 8.81 -2.08
N GLY A 25 10.87 9.65 -2.92
CA GLY A 25 9.47 9.50 -3.35
C GLY A 25 9.37 8.82 -4.71
N ILE A 26 8.20 8.23 -5.00
CA ILE A 26 7.94 7.45 -6.23
C ILE A 26 8.26 8.18 -7.53
N ASN A 27 8.31 9.52 -7.55
CA ASN A 27 8.65 10.30 -8.75
C ASN A 27 10.16 10.52 -8.96
N GLY A 28 10.93 10.52 -7.87
CA GLY A 28 12.39 10.69 -7.94
C GLY A 28 13.12 9.36 -8.12
N GLU A 29 12.56 8.29 -7.55
CA GLU A 29 13.17 6.97 -7.50
C GLU A 29 12.05 5.92 -7.55
N SER A 30 12.11 5.02 -8.55
CA SER A 30 11.20 3.86 -8.66
C SER A 30 11.96 2.56 -8.94
N SER A 31 13.18 2.41 -8.41
CA SER A 31 14.00 1.23 -8.71
C SER A 31 13.45 -0.03 -8.07
N PHE A 32 12.77 0.09 -6.92
CA PHE A 32 12.10 -1.03 -6.28
C PHE A 32 10.98 -1.59 -7.17
N GLU A 33 10.07 -0.72 -7.62
CA GLU A 33 8.94 -1.08 -8.48
C GLU A 33 9.43 -1.60 -9.84
N ALA A 34 10.44 -0.94 -10.43
CA ALA A 34 11.08 -1.41 -11.66
C ALA A 34 11.69 -2.80 -11.46
N GLY A 35 12.44 -3.01 -10.37
CA GLY A 35 13.09 -4.28 -10.05
C GLY A 35 12.10 -5.44 -9.84
N LEU A 36 10.90 -5.15 -9.32
CA LEU A 36 9.79 -6.10 -9.23
C LEU A 36 9.20 -6.43 -10.59
N LEU A 37 8.90 -5.41 -11.41
CA LEU A 37 8.37 -5.60 -12.76
C LEU A 37 9.33 -6.39 -13.66
N GLU A 38 10.65 -6.17 -13.52
CA GLU A 38 11.69 -6.89 -14.26
C GLU A 38 11.76 -8.37 -13.86
N ARG A 39 11.65 -8.68 -12.56
CA ARG A 39 11.73 -10.05 -12.04
C ARG A 39 10.44 -10.84 -12.23
N ALA A 40 9.31 -10.14 -12.35
CA ALA A 40 7.99 -10.75 -12.53
C ALA A 40 7.30 -10.20 -13.79
N PRO A 41 7.48 -10.84 -14.97
CA PRO A 41 6.89 -10.38 -16.22
C PRO A 41 5.36 -10.36 -16.26
N GLY A 42 4.70 -11.16 -15.43
CA GLY A 42 3.24 -11.16 -15.26
C GLY A 42 2.73 -10.19 -14.19
N CYS A 43 3.62 -9.38 -13.62
CA CYS A 43 3.30 -8.39 -12.60
C CYS A 43 2.82 -7.09 -13.22
N GLU A 44 1.95 -6.41 -12.50
CA GLU A 44 1.61 -5.01 -12.71
C GLU A 44 1.81 -4.23 -11.39
N VAL A 45 2.12 -2.93 -11.49
CA VAL A 45 2.37 -2.03 -10.34
C VAL A 45 1.36 -0.89 -10.35
N TRP A 46 0.80 -0.56 -9.17
CA TRP A 46 -0.03 0.63 -8.97
C TRP A 46 0.63 1.56 -7.96
N GLY A 47 0.76 2.83 -8.34
CA GLY A 47 1.40 3.89 -7.58
C GLY A 47 0.43 5.01 -7.25
N TYR A 48 0.40 5.43 -6.00
CA TYR A 48 -0.42 6.54 -5.51
C TYR A 48 0.42 7.52 -4.73
N ASP A 49 0.46 8.76 -5.21
CA ASP A 49 1.12 9.86 -4.51
C ASP A 49 0.53 11.18 -5.03
N PHE A 50 -0.26 11.87 -4.19
CA PHE A 50 -0.90 13.13 -4.56
C PHE A 50 0.07 14.31 -4.72
N THR A 51 1.33 14.16 -4.34
CA THR A 51 2.33 15.22 -4.41
C THR A 51 3.05 15.28 -5.76
N VAL A 52 2.89 14.25 -6.60
CA VAL A 52 3.59 14.07 -7.88
C VAL A 52 2.63 13.55 -8.96
N ASN A 53 3.10 13.49 -10.21
CA ASN A 53 2.24 13.16 -11.37
C ASN A 53 2.64 11.89 -12.12
N SER A 54 3.72 11.22 -11.73
CA SER A 54 4.21 10.00 -12.39
C SER A 54 5.13 9.21 -11.48
N PHE A 55 5.45 7.97 -11.90
CA PHE A 55 6.62 7.25 -11.39
C PHE A 55 7.93 7.94 -11.78
N GLY A 56 9.02 7.42 -11.22
CA GLY A 56 10.38 7.82 -11.47
C GLY A 56 10.94 7.33 -12.80
N PRO A 57 12.13 7.80 -13.16
CA PRO A 57 12.73 7.55 -14.47
C PRO A 57 12.97 6.07 -14.77
N GLU A 58 13.15 5.22 -13.76
CA GLU A 58 13.34 3.77 -13.91
C GLU A 58 12.14 3.11 -14.61
N ILE A 59 10.93 3.58 -14.31
CA ILE A 59 9.70 3.13 -14.98
C ILE A 59 9.42 3.98 -16.22
N GLU A 60 9.44 5.30 -16.10
CA GLU A 60 8.98 6.23 -17.16
C GLU A 60 9.81 6.16 -18.44
N LYS A 61 11.10 5.84 -18.35
CA LYS A 61 12.00 5.71 -19.52
C LYS A 61 11.94 4.33 -20.17
N SER A 62 11.27 3.36 -19.57
CA SER A 62 11.16 1.99 -20.08
C SER A 62 9.73 1.70 -20.56
N ALA A 63 9.53 1.64 -21.87
CA ALA A 63 8.20 1.41 -22.45
C ALA A 63 7.54 0.10 -21.97
N SER A 64 8.34 -0.95 -21.73
CA SER A 64 7.83 -2.25 -21.28
C SER A 64 7.43 -2.27 -19.80
N LEU A 65 8.12 -1.50 -18.95
CA LEU A 65 7.76 -1.36 -17.54
C LEU A 65 6.57 -0.42 -17.41
N LYS A 66 6.60 0.71 -18.13
CA LYS A 66 5.51 1.69 -18.17
C LYS A 66 4.18 1.09 -18.59
N ALA A 67 4.18 0.16 -19.55
CA ALA A 67 2.97 -0.53 -20.01
C ALA A 67 2.28 -1.40 -18.93
N ARG A 68 2.98 -1.69 -17.82
CA ARG A 68 2.48 -2.51 -16.70
C ARG A 68 2.45 -1.72 -15.38
N SER A 69 2.63 -0.40 -15.45
CA SER A 69 2.59 0.48 -14.30
C SER A 69 1.44 1.47 -14.43
N HIS A 70 0.72 1.71 -13.33
CA HIS A 70 -0.46 2.56 -13.29
C HIS A 70 -0.28 3.60 -12.18
N PHE A 71 -0.21 4.88 -12.53
CA PHE A 71 0.02 5.96 -11.57
C PHE A 71 -1.22 6.84 -11.42
N HIS A 72 -1.55 7.19 -10.18
CA HIS A 72 -2.59 8.18 -9.89
C HIS A 72 -2.13 9.17 -8.80
N PRO A 73 -2.34 10.49 -8.99
CA PRO A 73 -1.98 11.50 -8.00
C PRO A 73 -3.04 11.57 -6.89
N TRP A 74 -3.25 10.47 -6.16
CA TRP A 74 -4.25 10.36 -5.11
C TRP A 74 -3.60 10.08 -3.76
N ALA A 75 -4.27 10.53 -2.70
CA ALA A 75 -3.85 10.30 -1.33
C ALA A 75 -4.48 9.01 -0.79
N LEU A 76 -3.68 8.27 -0.02
CA LEU A 76 -4.13 7.13 0.74
C LEU A 76 -4.43 7.57 2.19
N GLY A 77 -5.51 7.07 2.77
CA GLY A 77 -5.85 7.37 4.16
C GLY A 77 -6.85 6.41 4.78
N GLY A 78 -7.24 6.70 6.03
CA GLY A 78 -8.24 5.94 6.78
C GLY A 78 -9.69 6.16 6.33
N TYR A 79 -9.94 7.09 5.39
CA TYR A 79 -11.27 7.42 4.89
C TYR A 79 -11.26 7.81 3.41
N ASN A 80 -12.44 7.85 2.81
CA ASN A 80 -12.65 8.28 1.43
C ASN A 80 -13.10 9.76 1.41
N ALA A 81 -12.43 10.60 0.64
CA ALA A 81 -12.84 11.96 0.29
C ALA A 81 -12.38 12.27 -1.14
N HIS A 82 -13.20 11.89 -2.11
CA HIS A 82 -12.89 11.97 -3.54
C HIS A 82 -14.08 12.47 -4.37
N GLY A 83 -14.91 13.34 -3.78
CA GLY A 83 -15.93 14.12 -4.47
C GLY A 83 -15.34 15.10 -5.49
N SER A 84 -16.21 15.84 -6.17
CA SER A 84 -15.78 16.81 -7.19
C SER A 84 -14.90 17.92 -6.62
N GLU A 85 -15.18 18.34 -5.39
CA GLU A 85 -14.49 19.44 -4.69
C GLU A 85 -13.32 18.98 -3.81
N ASP A 86 -13.10 17.68 -3.67
CA ASP A 86 -12.03 17.16 -2.81
C ASP A 86 -10.67 17.21 -3.54
N ASP A 87 -9.73 17.92 -2.92
CA ASP A 87 -8.33 18.06 -3.36
C ASP A 87 -7.38 18.13 -2.13
N PRO A 88 -6.44 17.18 -1.95
CA PRO A 88 -6.26 15.99 -2.78
C PRO A 88 -7.39 14.97 -2.58
N LYS A 89 -7.56 14.08 -3.56
CA LYS A 89 -8.53 12.98 -3.45
C LYS A 89 -7.99 11.90 -2.51
N TYR A 90 -8.71 11.64 -1.42
CA TYR A 90 -8.40 10.56 -0.48
C TYR A 90 -9.18 9.29 -0.79
N PHE A 91 -8.47 8.18 -0.72
CA PHE A 91 -9.02 6.85 -0.83
C PHE A 91 -8.52 5.96 0.30
N THR A 92 -9.41 5.09 0.78
CA THR A 92 -9.02 3.92 1.58
C THR A 92 -8.36 2.87 0.69
N LEU A 93 -7.49 2.03 1.27
CA LEU A 93 -6.87 0.92 0.55
C LEU A 93 -7.92 -0.02 -0.08
N ASP A 94 -8.99 -0.34 0.64
CA ASP A 94 -10.09 -1.17 0.12
C ASP A 94 -10.80 -0.53 -1.09
N ALA A 95 -10.99 0.79 -1.10
CA ALA A 95 -11.55 1.49 -2.25
C ALA A 95 -10.62 1.44 -3.46
N LEU A 96 -9.31 1.66 -3.27
CA LEU A 96 -8.32 1.55 -4.36
C LEU A 96 -8.24 0.13 -4.92
N MET A 97 -8.26 -0.89 -4.06
CA MET A 97 -8.31 -2.28 -4.49
C MET A 97 -9.51 -2.55 -5.42
N LYS A 98 -10.69 -2.04 -5.06
CA LYS A 98 -11.90 -2.17 -5.90
C LYS A 98 -11.81 -1.39 -7.21
N LEU A 99 -11.11 -0.26 -7.26
CA LEU A 99 -10.95 0.52 -8.48
C LEU A 99 -9.93 -0.10 -9.45
N ASN A 100 -8.94 -0.80 -8.92
CA ASN A 100 -7.84 -1.31 -9.73
C ASN A 100 -8.25 -2.51 -10.58
N GLY A 101 -7.82 -2.53 -11.84
CA GLY A 101 -8.18 -3.59 -12.79
C GLY A 101 -9.60 -3.46 -13.37
N VAL A 102 -10.35 -2.42 -13.02
CA VAL A 102 -11.63 -2.11 -13.63
C VAL A 102 -11.39 -1.31 -14.91
N PHE A 103 -11.70 -1.91 -16.06
CA PHE A 103 -11.78 -1.20 -17.34
C PHE A 103 -13.23 -0.74 -17.56
N LEU A 104 -13.55 0.51 -17.21
CA LEU A 104 -14.85 1.10 -17.53
C LEU A 104 -14.76 1.81 -18.89
N SER A 105 -15.63 1.44 -19.84
CA SER A 105 -15.89 2.28 -21.00
C SER A 105 -16.60 3.56 -20.55
N PHE A 106 -16.48 4.65 -21.33
CA PHE A 106 -17.17 5.93 -21.07
C PHE A 106 -18.70 5.76 -20.95
N SER A 107 -19.27 4.71 -21.56
CA SER A 107 -20.68 4.32 -21.41
C SER A 107 -21.03 3.74 -20.04
N ASP A 108 -20.07 3.12 -19.36
CA ASP A 108 -20.29 2.34 -18.15
C ASP A 108 -20.30 3.23 -16.90
N PHE A 109 -19.72 4.43 -17.02
CA PHE A 109 -19.69 5.45 -15.96
C PHE A 109 -21.10 5.93 -15.57
N ILE A 110 -22.03 6.00 -16.54
CA ILE A 110 -23.43 6.40 -16.30
C ILE A 110 -24.24 5.27 -15.63
N PHE A 111 -23.88 4.01 -15.88
CA PHE A 111 -24.63 2.85 -15.40
C PHE A 111 -24.15 2.31 -14.04
N CYS A 112 -22.86 2.49 -13.71
CA CYS A 112 -22.26 1.92 -12.51
C CYS A 112 -22.76 2.56 -11.20
N TRP A 113 -23.30 3.78 -11.23
CA TRP A 113 -23.83 4.43 -10.01
C TRP A 113 -25.03 3.66 -9.40
N SER A 114 -25.76 2.86 -10.20
CA SER A 114 -26.91 2.07 -9.76
C SER A 114 -26.58 0.63 -9.32
N TYR A 115 -25.35 0.13 -9.49
CA TYR A 115 -24.97 -1.25 -9.19
C TYR A 115 -23.63 -1.32 -8.43
N TRP A 116 -23.65 -0.90 -7.16
CA TRP A 116 -22.56 -1.04 -6.19
C TRP A 116 -22.31 -2.50 -5.73
N ASN A 117 -22.44 -3.48 -6.62
CA ASN A 117 -22.23 -4.92 -6.32
C ASN A 117 -21.48 -5.67 -7.42
N MET A 118 -20.69 -4.98 -8.26
CA MET A 118 -19.82 -5.66 -9.21
C MET A 118 -18.40 -5.73 -8.64
N HIS A 119 -17.96 -6.96 -8.30
CA HIS A 119 -16.60 -7.30 -7.87
C HIS A 119 -15.58 -7.21 -9.02
N VAL A 120 -15.60 -6.11 -9.77
CA VAL A 120 -14.54 -5.80 -10.73
C VAL A 120 -13.53 -5.01 -9.92
N GLY A 121 -12.36 -5.57 -9.68
CA GLY A 121 -11.38 -5.00 -8.77
C GLY A 121 -10.30 -6.01 -8.39
N HIS A 122 -9.18 -5.54 -7.88
CA HIS A 122 -8.20 -6.41 -7.25
C HIS A 122 -8.74 -6.99 -5.94
N THR A 123 -8.65 -8.31 -5.81
CA THR A 123 -9.09 -9.03 -4.61
C THR A 123 -7.94 -9.46 -3.71
N PHE A 124 -6.69 -9.31 -4.17
CA PHE A 124 -5.49 -9.67 -3.44
C PHE A 124 -4.28 -8.85 -3.93
N ILE A 125 -3.38 -8.46 -3.01
CA ILE A 125 -2.12 -7.76 -3.27
C ILE A 125 -0.96 -8.66 -2.87
N ASP A 126 -0.02 -8.95 -3.76
CA ASP A 126 1.10 -9.82 -3.40
C ASP A 126 2.14 -9.09 -2.53
N VAL A 127 2.46 -7.84 -2.89
CA VAL A 127 3.36 -6.98 -2.12
C VAL A 127 2.72 -5.60 -1.97
N LEU A 128 2.46 -5.22 -0.72
CA LEU A 128 1.95 -3.91 -0.32
C LEU A 128 3.11 -3.07 0.22
N LYS A 129 3.35 -1.89 -0.31
CA LYS A 129 4.31 -0.91 0.23
C LYS A 129 3.55 0.35 0.65
N ILE A 130 3.78 0.80 1.88
CA ILE A 130 3.19 2.01 2.46
C ILE A 130 4.30 2.88 3.04
N ASP A 131 4.34 4.13 2.59
CA ASP A 131 5.17 5.21 3.12
C ASP A 131 4.39 6.53 2.95
N ILE A 132 3.55 6.90 3.91
CA ILE A 132 2.54 7.96 3.72
C ILE A 132 2.55 9.02 4.82
N GLU A 133 3.73 9.29 5.38
CA GLU A 133 4.05 10.46 6.21
C GLU A 133 3.04 10.70 7.36
N GLY A 134 2.68 9.62 8.07
CA GLY A 134 1.84 9.69 9.28
C GLY A 134 0.42 9.13 9.09
N ALA A 135 -0.04 8.94 7.85
CA ALA A 135 -1.35 8.35 7.58
C ALA A 135 -1.36 6.81 7.70
N GLU A 136 -0.25 6.16 8.04
CA GLU A 136 -0.12 4.70 8.09
C GLU A 136 -1.08 4.07 9.09
N PHE A 137 -1.15 4.66 10.28
CA PHE A 137 -1.95 4.14 11.38
C PHE A 137 -3.42 4.11 11.03
N ASP A 138 -3.96 5.22 10.54
CA ASP A 138 -5.36 5.36 10.12
C ASP A 138 -5.67 4.46 8.91
N THR A 139 -4.76 4.43 7.93
CA THR A 139 -4.91 3.60 6.73
C THR A 139 -5.01 2.12 7.09
N LEU A 140 -4.08 1.60 7.89
CA LEU A 140 -4.07 0.19 8.27
C LEU A 140 -5.20 -0.15 9.25
N THR A 141 -5.59 0.79 10.12
CA THR A 141 -6.77 0.64 10.99
C THR A 141 -8.05 0.50 10.16
N ALA A 142 -8.25 1.37 9.17
CA ALA A 142 -9.40 1.28 8.26
C ALA A 142 -9.37 -0.02 7.45
N PHE A 143 -8.19 -0.45 6.99
CA PHE A 143 -8.04 -1.69 6.24
C PHE A 143 -8.35 -2.94 7.08
N LEU A 144 -7.90 -2.98 8.33
CA LEU A 144 -8.27 -4.03 9.30
C LEU A 144 -9.78 -4.05 9.53
N ALA A 145 -10.40 -2.87 9.72
CA ALA A 145 -11.84 -2.76 9.93
C ALA A 145 -12.66 -3.24 8.72
N ALA A 146 -12.24 -2.88 7.50
CA ALA A 146 -12.89 -3.29 6.26
C ALA A 146 -12.83 -4.81 6.05
N ASN A 147 -11.78 -5.48 6.53
CA ASN A 147 -11.55 -6.92 6.37
C ASN A 147 -11.92 -7.75 7.61
N ARG A 148 -12.54 -7.12 8.62
CA ARG A 148 -12.98 -7.81 9.83
C ARG A 148 -14.33 -8.50 9.61
N PRO A 149 -14.44 -9.82 9.81
CA PRO A 149 -15.73 -10.51 9.79
C PRO A 149 -16.65 -9.98 10.88
N ARG A 150 -17.94 -9.77 10.56
CA ARG A 150 -18.95 -9.29 11.53
C ARG A 150 -19.07 -10.17 12.78
N ASN A 151 -18.73 -11.45 12.67
CA ASN A 151 -18.92 -12.46 13.71
C ASN A 151 -17.64 -12.88 14.45
N SER A 152 -16.44 -12.37 14.09
CA SER A 152 -15.21 -12.75 14.81
C SER A 152 -14.04 -11.79 14.54
N LEU A 153 -13.47 -11.25 15.62
CA LEU A 153 -12.20 -10.51 15.63
C LEU A 153 -11.00 -11.37 15.25
N LEU A 154 -11.01 -12.64 15.66
CA LEU A 154 -9.88 -13.55 15.49
C LEU A 154 -9.76 -14.10 14.06
N ASN A 155 -10.74 -13.79 13.21
CA ASN A 155 -10.84 -14.27 11.83
C ASN A 155 -10.59 -13.17 10.79
N THR A 156 -10.17 -11.97 11.20
CA THR A 156 -9.69 -10.96 10.24
C THR A 156 -8.59 -11.56 9.39
N LYS A 157 -8.75 -11.47 8.07
CA LYS A 157 -7.76 -11.92 7.08
C LYS A 157 -7.54 -10.77 6.11
N LEU A 158 -6.29 -10.36 5.96
CA LEU A 158 -5.94 -9.32 5.00
C LEU A 158 -5.72 -9.96 3.62
N PRO A 159 -6.23 -9.35 2.54
CA PRO A 159 -6.00 -9.78 1.17
C PRO A 159 -4.62 -9.33 0.67
N ILE A 160 -3.57 -9.51 1.47
CA ILE A 160 -2.19 -9.15 1.12
C ILE A 160 -1.22 -10.29 1.40
N GLY A 161 -0.15 -10.42 0.62
CA GLY A 161 0.90 -11.42 0.82
C GLY A 161 2.02 -10.93 1.73
N GLN A 162 2.61 -9.79 1.38
CA GLN A 162 3.66 -9.12 2.14
C GLN A 162 3.34 -7.64 2.30
N LEU A 163 3.87 -7.04 3.36
CA LEU A 163 3.77 -5.60 3.63
C LEU A 163 5.17 -5.03 3.91
N GLN A 164 5.56 -3.99 3.19
CA GLN A 164 6.64 -3.09 3.53
C GLN A 164 6.03 -1.78 4.04
N LEU A 165 6.47 -1.33 5.20
CA LEU A 165 5.85 -0.22 5.91
C LEU A 165 6.92 0.70 6.48
N GLU A 166 6.95 1.96 6.04
CA GLU A 166 7.65 3.01 6.76
C GLU A 166 6.71 3.61 7.80
N LEU A 167 7.10 3.56 9.07
CA LEU A 167 6.31 4.09 10.17
C LEU A 167 6.76 5.50 10.51
N HIS A 168 5.79 6.42 10.57
CA HIS A 168 5.98 7.78 11.06
C HIS A 168 5.35 7.94 12.45
N ALA A 169 6.03 7.45 13.49
CA ALA A 169 5.55 7.46 14.88
C ALA A 169 5.74 8.82 15.57
N TRP A 170 5.11 9.86 15.02
CA TRP A 170 5.14 11.22 15.57
C TRP A 170 4.09 11.42 16.67
N ASP A 171 4.38 12.35 17.59
CA ASP A 171 3.46 12.86 18.60
C ASP A 171 2.60 11.79 19.29
N ASP A 172 1.28 11.84 19.12
CA ASP A 172 0.31 10.95 19.77
C ASP A 172 0.42 9.49 19.28
N TYR A 173 0.94 9.26 18.07
CA TYR A 173 1.21 7.90 17.56
C TYR A 173 2.42 7.24 18.24
N ALA A 174 3.27 8.03 18.91
CA ALA A 174 4.35 7.49 19.75
C ALA A 174 3.87 6.99 21.13
N ASN A 175 2.56 7.01 21.40
CA ASN A 175 2.00 6.49 22.63
C ASN A 175 2.07 4.95 22.65
N PHE A 176 2.71 4.38 23.68
CA PHE A 176 2.90 2.93 23.78
C PHE A 176 1.59 2.14 23.82
N ALA A 177 0.56 2.61 24.54
CA ALA A 177 -0.70 1.88 24.65
C ALA A 177 -1.41 1.81 23.29
N PHE A 178 -1.47 2.95 22.59
CA PHE A 178 -1.99 3.01 21.22
C PHE A 178 -1.19 2.09 20.29
N PHE A 179 0.14 2.24 20.27
CA PHE A 179 1.01 1.47 19.38
C PHE A 179 0.92 -0.03 19.64
N HIS A 180 0.90 -0.44 20.92
CA HIS A 180 0.72 -1.82 21.33
C HIS A 180 -0.58 -2.42 20.78
N ASP A 181 -1.70 -1.73 20.98
CA ASP A 181 -3.01 -2.24 20.55
C ASP A 181 -3.13 -2.28 19.02
N TRP A 182 -2.59 -1.27 18.35
CA TRP A 182 -2.53 -1.23 16.89
C TRP A 182 -1.63 -2.34 16.31
N TRP A 183 -0.44 -2.53 16.88
CA TRP A 183 0.51 -3.55 16.44
C TRP A 183 -0.06 -4.96 16.63
N THR A 184 -0.62 -5.23 17.80
CA THR A 184 -1.22 -6.54 18.10
C THR A 184 -2.45 -6.82 17.23
N ALA A 185 -3.17 -5.79 16.77
CA ALA A 185 -4.24 -5.96 15.79
C ALA A 185 -3.72 -6.42 14.41
N LEU A 186 -2.59 -5.88 13.95
CA LEU A 186 -1.91 -6.37 12.73
C LEU A 186 -1.47 -7.82 12.89
N GLU A 187 -0.89 -8.16 14.04
CA GLU A 187 -0.48 -9.53 14.35
C GLU A 187 -1.67 -10.49 14.41
N ALA A 188 -2.79 -10.09 15.00
CA ALA A 188 -4.01 -10.90 15.05
C ALA A 188 -4.55 -11.20 13.64
N ALA A 189 -4.44 -10.23 12.73
CA ALA A 189 -4.82 -10.35 11.32
C ALA A 189 -3.85 -11.20 10.48
N GLY A 190 -2.69 -11.57 11.02
CA GLY A 190 -1.74 -12.49 10.40
C GLY A 190 -0.42 -11.88 9.96
N LEU A 191 -0.20 -10.58 10.15
CA LEU A 191 1.07 -9.97 9.80
C LEU A 191 2.15 -10.35 10.83
N ARG A 192 3.30 -10.78 10.34
CA ARG A 192 4.47 -11.11 11.17
C ARG A 192 5.66 -10.31 10.69
N PRO A 193 6.23 -9.43 11.54
CA PRO A 193 7.45 -8.71 11.19
C PRO A 193 8.60 -9.72 11.07
N PHE A 194 9.41 -9.58 10.03
CA PHE A 194 10.62 -10.41 9.88
C PHE A 194 11.89 -9.58 9.68
N TRP A 195 11.76 -8.28 9.41
CA TRP A 195 12.86 -7.35 9.31
C TRP A 195 12.44 -5.95 9.75
N THR A 196 13.41 -5.19 10.26
CA THR A 196 13.25 -3.76 10.55
C THR A 196 14.55 -3.00 10.29
N GLU A 197 14.41 -1.78 9.80
CA GLU A 197 15.49 -0.82 9.66
C GLU A 197 15.09 0.51 10.30
N PRO A 198 15.74 0.92 11.40
CA PRO A 198 15.52 2.25 11.98
C PRO A 198 16.01 3.35 11.03
N ASN A 199 15.16 4.34 10.74
CA ASN A 199 15.53 5.48 9.91
C ASN A 199 16.17 6.58 10.78
N LEU A 200 17.51 6.61 10.79
CA LEU A 200 18.30 7.54 11.61
C LEU A 200 18.69 8.83 10.89
N VAL A 201 18.29 9.00 9.62
CA VAL A 201 18.66 10.17 8.81
C VAL A 201 18.22 11.47 9.48
N TYR A 202 16.96 11.50 9.94
CA TYR A 202 16.41 12.70 10.58
C TYR A 202 17.10 13.01 11.92
N VAL A 203 17.46 11.99 12.70
CA VAL A 203 18.17 12.13 13.97
C VAL A 203 19.57 12.72 13.78
N ASN A 204 20.24 12.36 12.67
CA ASN A 204 21.56 12.87 12.34
C ASN A 204 21.53 14.33 11.86
N TYR A 205 20.50 14.72 11.10
CA TYR A 205 20.38 16.07 10.56
C TYR A 205 19.81 17.07 11.59
N ALA A 206 18.72 16.71 12.26
CA ALA A 206 18.03 17.55 13.23
C ALA A 206 18.50 17.19 14.65
N LYS A 207 19.55 17.87 15.13
CA LYS A 207 20.09 17.65 16.49
C LYS A 207 18.98 17.76 17.55
N GLY A 208 18.75 16.67 18.28
CA GLY A 208 17.73 16.59 19.33
C GLY A 208 16.38 16.02 18.85
N ALA A 209 16.23 15.70 17.57
CA ALA A 209 15.10 14.93 17.08
C ALA A 209 15.09 13.51 17.66
N LYS A 210 13.90 12.98 17.89
CA LYS A 210 13.71 11.62 18.40
C LYS A 210 13.75 10.62 17.22
N PRO A 211 14.21 9.37 17.45
CA PRO A 211 14.15 8.31 16.44
C PRO A 211 12.72 7.81 16.28
N GLN A 212 11.94 8.49 15.45
CA GLN A 212 10.48 8.27 15.30
C GLN A 212 10.10 7.59 13.98
N LEU A 213 11.10 7.24 13.16
CA LEU A 213 10.89 6.62 11.86
C LEU A 213 11.57 5.26 11.81
N ALA A 214 10.87 4.26 11.30
CA ALA A 214 11.42 2.91 11.10
C ALA A 214 10.67 2.19 9.98
N GLU A 215 11.42 1.47 9.17
CA GLU A 215 10.89 0.59 8.13
C GLU A 215 10.73 -0.83 8.68
N TYR A 216 9.64 -1.48 8.31
CA TYR A 216 9.34 -2.86 8.65
C TYR A 216 8.95 -3.67 7.43
N SER A 217 9.38 -4.92 7.40
CA SER A 217 8.88 -5.91 6.45
C SER A 217 8.08 -6.98 7.19
N PHE A 218 6.89 -7.28 6.66
CA PHE A 218 5.96 -8.25 7.20
C PHE A 218 5.60 -9.31 6.15
N VAL A 219 5.37 -10.53 6.63
CA VAL A 219 4.72 -11.60 5.87
C VAL A 219 3.34 -11.88 6.47
N ASN A 220 2.33 -12.11 5.64
CA ASN A 220 0.99 -12.48 6.09
C ASN A 220 0.84 -14.00 6.22
N ILE A 221 1.01 -14.54 7.41
CA ILE A 221 0.89 -15.99 7.66
C ILE A 221 -0.54 -16.53 7.58
N ARG A 222 -1.55 -15.65 7.46
CA ARG A 222 -2.97 -16.03 7.31
C ARG A 222 -3.49 -15.82 5.89
N GLY A 223 -2.67 -15.29 4.99
CA GLY A 223 -3.00 -15.06 3.58
C GLY A 223 -2.95 -16.35 2.75
N ASN A 224 -3.55 -16.34 1.55
CA ASN A 224 -3.54 -17.46 0.61
C ASN A 224 -2.55 -17.22 -0.54
N HIS A 225 -1.26 -17.30 -0.25
CA HIS A 225 -0.17 -17.04 -1.20
C HIS A 225 0.99 -18.03 -1.03
N SER A 226 1.83 -18.10 -2.07
CA SER A 226 2.86 -19.12 -2.26
C SER A 226 3.97 -19.15 -1.20
N ILE A 227 4.14 -18.10 -0.41
CA ILE A 227 5.18 -18.04 0.64
C ILE A 227 4.79 -18.90 1.85
N VAL A 228 3.48 -19.07 2.09
CA VAL A 228 2.95 -19.72 3.29
C VAL A 228 2.14 -20.97 2.97
N TYR A 229 1.77 -21.16 1.70
CA TYR A 229 1.12 -22.38 1.19
C TYR A 229 1.75 -22.81 -0.13
N ASP A 230 2.35 -24.01 -0.16
CA ASP A 230 2.61 -24.73 -1.39
C ASP A 230 1.35 -25.51 -1.77
N ALA A 231 0.76 -25.22 -2.93
CA ALA A 231 -0.30 -26.07 -3.47
C ALA A 231 0.30 -27.46 -3.75
N ARG A 232 -0.25 -28.51 -3.12
CA ARG A 232 0.16 -29.88 -3.43
C ARG A 232 -0.39 -30.24 -4.81
N GLU A 233 0.37 -30.99 -5.61
CA GLU A 233 -0.14 -31.57 -6.86
C GLU A 233 -1.42 -32.37 -6.56
N GLY A 234 -2.58 -31.83 -6.95
CA GLY A 234 -3.90 -32.41 -6.68
C GLY A 234 -5.01 -31.39 -6.35
N ASP A 235 -4.66 -30.23 -5.79
CA ASP A 235 -5.64 -29.22 -5.36
C ASP A 235 -6.19 -28.34 -6.52
N ALA A 236 -5.70 -28.52 -7.74
CA ALA A 236 -6.13 -27.78 -8.93
C ALA A 236 -7.46 -28.28 -9.55
N ALA A 237 -8.09 -29.31 -8.97
CA ALA A 237 -9.29 -29.93 -9.55
C ALA A 237 -10.63 -29.33 -9.06
N GLU A 238 -10.63 -28.39 -8.12
CA GLU A 238 -11.87 -27.77 -7.58
C GLU A 238 -11.84 -26.23 -7.55
N LEU A 239 -11.22 -25.59 -8.55
CA LEU A 239 -11.38 -24.14 -8.79
C LEU A 239 -11.89 -23.85 -10.20
#